data_AF-A0A914QE54-F1
#
_entry.id   AF-A0A914QE54-F1
#
_cell.length_a   1.000
_cell.length_b   1.000
_cell.length_c   1.000
_cell.angle_alpha   90.00
_cell.angle_beta   90.00
_cell.angle_gamma   90.00
#
_symmetry.space_group_name_H-M   'P 1'
#
loop_
_entity.id
_entity.type
_entity.pdbx_description
1 polymer ?
#
loop_
_entity_poly.entity_id
_entity_poly.type
_entity_poly.pdbx_seq_one_letter_code
_entity_poly.pdbx_strand_id
1 'polypeptide(L)' 'MWNCASSNFDHTDCCKKNKVIKACLPYCKATEKPPTDYLKHLFCLQAFNPIRNCFKDYLESHPNLFGDE' A
#
# COMPACT_ATOMS: atom_id res chain seq x y z
N MET A 1 -5.48 -6.93 -8.75
CA MET A 1 -5.51 -5.45 -8.73
C MET A 1 -4.52 -4.89 -7.70
N TRP A 2 -4.67 -5.19 -6.40
CA TRP A 2 -3.79 -4.68 -5.33
C TRP A 2 -2.28 -4.96 -5.53
N ASN A 3 -1.92 -6.19 -5.92
CA ASN A 3 -0.51 -6.59 -6.11
C ASN A 3 0.15 -5.87 -7.30
N CYS A 4 -0.63 -5.42 -8.29
CA CYS A 4 -0.10 -4.64 -9.41
C CYS A 4 0.20 -3.20 -8.96
N ALA A 5 -0.74 -2.57 -8.27
CA ALA A 5 -0.59 -1.20 -7.77
C ALA A 5 0.55 -1.02 -6.76
N SER A 6 0.95 -2.10 -6.10
CA SER A 6 1.98 -2.10 -5.06
C SER A 6 3.32 -2.70 -5.51
N SER A 7 3.46 -3.01 -6.80
CA SER A 7 4.64 -3.67 -7.37
C SER A 7 5.01 -5.01 -6.72
N ASN A 8 4.04 -5.66 -6.06
CA ASN A 8 4.22 -6.88 -5.27
C ASN A 8 5.39 -6.78 -4.25
N PHE A 9 5.61 -5.58 -3.72
CA PHE A 9 6.67 -5.25 -2.78
C PHE A 9 6.10 -4.94 -1.40
N ASP A 10 6.84 -5.23 -0.33
CA ASP A 10 6.41 -4.96 1.04
C ASP A 10 6.70 -3.50 1.44
N HIS A 11 5.65 -2.69 1.55
CA HIS A 11 5.73 -1.27 1.93
C HIS A 11 5.52 -1.03 3.43
N THR A 12 5.52 -2.08 4.25
CA THR A 12 5.19 -1.99 5.69
C THR A 12 6.05 -0.97 6.41
N ASP A 13 7.34 -0.86 6.08
CA ASP A 13 8.23 0.10 6.73
C ASP A 13 7.97 1.55 6.29
N CYS A 14 7.61 1.77 5.02
CA CYS A 14 7.15 3.10 4.57
C CYS A 14 5.84 3.49 5.28
N CYS A 15 4.90 2.56 5.39
CA CYS A 15 3.64 2.79 6.08
C CYS A 15 3.80 3.12 7.57
N LYS A 16 4.70 2.42 8.27
CA LYS A 16 5.03 2.75 9.67
C LYS A 16 5.56 4.18 9.81
N LYS A 17 6.44 4.61 8.90
CA LYS A 17 6.97 5.99 8.86
C LYS A 17 5.88 7.02 8.58
N ASN A 18 4.92 6.68 7.72
CA ASN A 18 3.76 7.51 7.38
C ASN A 18 2.60 7.40 8.38
N LYS A 19 2.84 6.88 9.59
CA LYS A 19 1.87 6.79 10.71
C LYS A 19 0.61 5.99 10.37
N VAL A 20 0.71 5.02 9.47
CA VAL A 20 -0.38 4.06 9.23
C VAL A 20 -0.57 3.22 10.48
N ILE A 21 -1.81 3.14 10.96
CA ILE A 21 -2.14 2.38 12.16
C ILE A 21 -1.86 0.88 11.96
N LYS A 22 -1.48 0.20 13.04
CA LYS A 22 -1.08 -1.22 12.99
C LYS A 22 -2.14 -2.13 12.36
N ALA A 23 -3.41 -1.84 12.58
CA ALA A 23 -4.54 -2.58 12.01
C ALA A 23 -4.60 -2.52 10.48
N CYS A 24 -4.02 -1.48 9.86
CA CYS A 24 -4.01 -1.27 8.42
C CYS A 24 -2.69 -1.65 7.75
N LEU A 25 -1.65 -2.01 8.50
CA LEU A 25 -0.38 -2.48 7.94
C LEU A 25 -0.50 -3.70 7.02
N PRO A 26 -1.47 -4.63 7.20
CA PRO A 26 -1.68 -5.72 6.23
C PRO A 26 -1.97 -5.21 4.80
N TYR A 27 -2.54 -4.01 4.64
CA TYR A 27 -2.72 -3.41 3.33
C TYR A 27 -1.40 -2.98 2.69
N CYS A 28 -0.39 -2.62 3.49
CA CYS A 28 0.93 -2.20 3.01
C CYS A 28 1.81 -3.35 2.55
N LYS A 29 1.59 -4.54 3.11
CA LYS A 29 2.43 -5.71 2.82
C LYS A 29 2.38 -6.10 1.35
N ALA A 30 1.24 -5.88 0.70
CA ALA A 30 1.06 -5.93 -0.77
C ALA A 30 1.40 -7.26 -1.50
N THR A 31 2.05 -8.20 -0.81
CA THR A 31 2.29 -9.59 -1.17
C THR A 31 1.12 -10.50 -0.80
N GLU A 32 0.23 -10.01 0.07
CA GLU A 32 -0.93 -10.72 0.57
C GLU A 32 -2.21 -9.98 0.20
N LYS A 33 -3.29 -10.74 -0.01
CA LYS A 33 -4.60 -10.14 -0.25
C LYS A 33 -5.01 -9.34 0.99
N PRO A 34 -5.47 -8.09 0.83
CA PRO A 34 -5.97 -7.34 1.96
C PRO A 34 -7.12 -8.08 2.65
N PRO A 35 -7.31 -7.89 3.97
CA PRO A 35 -8.41 -8.51 4.69
C PRO A 35 -9.76 -8.17 4.04
N THR A 36 -10.62 -9.17 3.81
CA THR A 36 -11.96 -8.99 3.24
C THR A 36 -13.01 -8.51 4.24
N ASP A 37 -12.57 -8.13 5.44
CA ASP A 37 -13.40 -7.59 6.49
C ASP A 37 -13.78 -6.14 6.14
N TYR A 38 -15.01 -5.95 5.69
CA TYR A 38 -15.54 -4.65 5.24
C TYR A 38 -15.43 -3.55 6.31
N LEU A 39 -15.62 -3.87 7.59
CA LEU A 39 -15.52 -2.89 8.68
C LEU A 39 -14.09 -2.41 8.87
N LYS A 40 -13.12 -3.33 8.79
CA LYS A 40 -11.69 -2.97 8.81
C LYS A 40 -11.29 -2.20 7.56
N HIS A 41 -11.88 -2.53 6.41
CA HIS A 41 -11.65 -1.80 5.16
C HIS A 41 -12.10 -0.35 5.28
N LEU A 42 -13.34 -0.11 5.72
CA LEU A 42 -13.89 1.22 5.99
C LEU A 42 -13.02 2.01 6.96
N PHE A 43 -12.59 1.39 8.04
CA PHE A 43 -11.72 2.02 9.02
C PHE A 43 -10.34 2.39 8.44
N CYS A 44 -9.80 1.57 7.54
CA CYS A 44 -8.51 1.82 6.90
C CYS A 44 -8.57 2.77 5.69
N LEU A 45 -9.74 3.18 5.22
CA LEU A 45 -9.87 4.16 4.12
C LEU A 45 -9.18 5.49 4.46
N GLN A 46 -9.20 5.90 5.73
CA GLN A 46 -8.48 7.11 6.17
C GLN A 46 -6.95 7.00 6.00
N ALA A 47 -6.42 5.77 6.02
CA ALA A 47 -5.00 5.49 5.81
C ALA A 47 -4.68 5.24 4.32
N PHE A 48 -5.64 5.37 3.40
CA PHE A 48 -5.43 5.10 1.99
C PHE A 48 -4.38 6.01 1.36
N ASN A 49 -4.42 7.32 1.63
CA ASN A 49 -3.45 8.29 1.10
C ASN A 49 -2.00 7.96 1.49
N PRO A 50 -1.65 7.76 2.78
CA PRO A 50 -0.29 7.42 3.15
C PRO A 50 0.17 6.07 2.57
N ILE A 51 -0.72 5.08 2.42
CA ILE A 51 -0.41 3.81 1.76
C ILE A 51 -0.11 4.03 0.26
N ARG A 52 -0.96 4.80 -0.43
CA ARG A 52 -0.78 5.14 -1.85
C ARG A 52 0.52 5.89 -2.10
N ASN A 53 0.88 6.84 -1.23
CA ASN A 53 2.13 7.58 -1.36
C ASN A 53 3.34 6.65 -1.31
N CYS A 54 3.36 5.69 -0.39
CA CYS A 54 4.43 4.69 -0.35
C CYS A 54 4.57 3.90 -1.66
N PHE A 55 3.45 3.52 -2.26
CA PHE A 55 3.48 2.81 -3.54
C PHE A 55 4.02 3.70 -4.65
N LYS A 56 3.59 4.98 -4.69
CA LYS A 56 4.07 5.96 -5.65
C LYS A 56 5.58 6.22 -5.49
N ASP A 57 6.05 6.48 -4.28
CA ASP A 57 7.47 6.75 -3.99
C ASP A 57 8.37 5.58 -4.40
N TYR A 58 7.88 4.35 -4.23
CA TYR A 58 8.60 3.17 -4.70
C TYR A 58 8.69 3.11 -6.22
N LEU A 59 7.61 3.47 -6.93
CA LEU A 59 7.60 3.50 -8.40
C LEU A 59 8.52 4.56 -9.00
N GLU A 60 8.75 5.69 -8.31
CA GLU A 60 9.69 6.72 -8.77
C GLU A 60 11.14 6.19 -8.85
N SER A 61 11.50 5.22 -7.99
CA SER A 61 12.82 4.59 -7.98
C SER A 61 12.86 3.22 -8.68
N HIS A 62 11.70 2.60 -8.86
CA HIS A 62 11.53 1.28 -9.47
C HIS A 62 10.45 1.37 -10.55
N PRO A 63 10.80 1.93 -11.72
CA PRO A 63 9.83 2.13 -12.79
C PRO A 63 9.15 0.81 -13.11
N ASN A 64 7.82 0.84 -12.99
CA ASN A 64 6.91 -0.17 -13.49
C ASN A 64 7.12 -0.32 -15.01
N LEU A 65 6.98 -1.55 -15.52
CA LEU A 65 7.16 -1.92 -16.94
C LEU A 65 6.38 -1.04 -17.95
N PHE A 66 5.42 -0.24 -17.49
CA PHE A 66 4.61 0.65 -18.32
C PHE A 66 5.04 2.12 -18.31
N GLY A 67 6.08 2.50 -17.55
CA GLY A 67 6.75 3.81 -17.65
C GLY A 67 5.83 4.93 -18.04
N ASP A 68 4.85 5.26 -17.19
CA ASP A 68 3.93 6.35 -17.48
C ASP A 68 4.74 7.66 -17.43
N GLU A 69 5.07 8.17 -18.62
CA GLU A 69 5.73 9.45 -18.92
C GLU A 69 4.85 10.65 -18.50
#